data_AF-A0A0M3IUL1-F1
#
_entry.id   AF-A0A0M3IUL1-F1
#
_cell.length_a   1.000
_cell.length_b   1.000
_cell.length_c   1.000
_cell.angle_alpha   90.00
_cell.angle_beta   90.00
_cell.angle_gamma   90.00
#
_symmetry.space_group_name_H-M   'P 1'
#
loop_
_entity.id
_entity.type
_entity.pdbx_description
1 polymer ?
#
loop_
_entity_poly.entity_id
_entity_poly.type
_entity_poly.pdbx_seq_one_letter_code
_entity_poly.pdbx_strand_id
1 'polypeptide(L)'
;MFLKKSDYVSFFFSESCKWSLVERYGPCPPARDGHSAIVVGSVMYVFGGFEEESQRFGFFDDSLNLAFPLSTFSRETYAFDFKTLQWSEVRTTVKSCKWSLVERYGPCPPARDGHSAIVVGSVMYVFGGFEEESQRFSRETYAFDFKTLQWSEVRTTGAAPQWRDFHTACAIGNKMYVFGGRSDQLGQFHSSRDMYCDRLKVLDLETAQWQEPNVTGDRPSGRRSHSAWTYKGRMYIFGGYLGTVNQHLGDLYEYDPATSNWKRLHPYGDAPSPRRRHCTVIVNNRLFLFGGTM
;
A
#
# COMPACT_ATOMS: atom_id res chain seq x y z
N MET A 1 -26.85 2.29 -23.06
CA MET A 1 -26.56 1.90 -21.65
C MET A 1 -25.07 2.09 -21.45
N PHE A 2 -24.65 3.23 -20.90
CA PHE A 2 -23.22 3.52 -20.68
C PHE A 2 -22.79 2.80 -19.40
N LEU A 3 -21.99 1.74 -19.56
CA LEU A 3 -21.41 1.00 -18.44
C LEU A 3 -20.49 1.94 -17.65
N LYS A 4 -20.76 2.13 -16.36
CA LYS A 4 -19.86 2.91 -15.49
C LYS A 4 -18.58 2.08 -15.30
N LYS A 5 -17.42 2.74 -15.38
CA LYS A 5 -16.09 2.12 -15.11
C LYS A 5 -15.99 1.46 -13.72
N SER A 6 -16.95 1.69 -12.83
CA SER A 6 -17.05 1.15 -11.48
C SER A 6 -17.45 -0.33 -11.40
N ASP A 7 -17.67 -1.05 -12.49
CA ASP A 7 -18.25 -2.39 -12.39
C ASP A 7 -17.23 -3.52 -12.66
N TYR A 8 -15.96 -3.16 -12.89
CA TYR A 8 -14.93 -4.11 -13.36
C TYR A 8 -13.64 -4.07 -12.53
N VAL A 9 -12.97 -5.22 -12.40
CA VAL A 9 -11.54 -5.33 -12.05
C VAL A 9 -10.75 -5.57 -13.33
N SER A 10 -9.62 -4.89 -13.49
CA SER A 10 -8.68 -5.15 -14.58
C SER A 10 -7.69 -6.26 -14.19
N PHE A 11 -7.59 -7.29 -15.04
CA PHE A 11 -6.63 -8.38 -14.91
C PHE A 11 -5.56 -8.26 -15.98
N PHE A 12 -4.29 -8.35 -15.58
CA PHE A 12 -3.16 -8.41 -16.50
C PHE A 12 -2.58 -9.83 -16.55
N PHE A 13 -2.55 -10.42 -17.74
CA PHE A 13 -1.95 -11.73 -17.97
C PHE A 13 -0.49 -11.57 -18.37
N SER A 14 0.42 -11.87 -17.45
CA SER A 14 1.87 -11.68 -17.60
C SER A 14 2.50 -12.48 -18.75
N GLU A 15 1.97 -13.65 -19.09
CA GLU A 15 2.48 -14.50 -20.19
C GLU A 15 2.17 -13.91 -21.57
N SER A 16 0.98 -13.31 -21.72
CA SER A 16 0.52 -12.76 -23.00
C SER A 16 0.63 -11.23 -23.10
N CYS A 17 0.94 -10.57 -21.98
CA CYS A 17 0.92 -9.11 -21.81
C CYS A 17 -0.42 -8.48 -22.22
N LYS A 18 -1.54 -9.16 -21.96
CA LYS A 18 -2.90 -8.69 -22.30
C LYS A 18 -3.71 -8.35 -21.06
N TRP A 19 -4.59 -7.37 -21.23
CA TRP A 19 -5.58 -6.98 -20.23
C TRP A 19 -6.92 -7.64 -20.51
N SER A 20 -7.64 -7.98 -19.43
CA SER A 20 -9.05 -8.32 -19.46
C SER A 20 -9.78 -7.53 -18.39
N LEU A 21 -11.03 -7.16 -18.68
CA LEU A 21 -11.96 -6.61 -17.69
C LEU A 21 -12.82 -7.76 -17.19
N VAL A 22 -13.01 -7.83 -15.87
CA VAL A 22 -13.83 -8.84 -15.21
C VAL A 22 -14.87 -8.15 -14.36
N GLU A 23 -16.13 -8.48 -14.56
CA GLU A 23 -17.24 -7.93 -13.77
C GLU A 23 -17.14 -8.32 -12.30
N ARG A 24 -17.48 -7.36 -11.44
CA ARG A 24 -17.42 -7.47 -9.97
C ARG A 24 -18.78 -7.85 -9.41
N TYR A 25 -18.79 -8.80 -8.49
CA TYR A 25 -19.99 -9.23 -7.77
C TYR A 25 -19.77 -9.16 -6.25
N GLY A 26 -20.85 -8.99 -5.48
CA GLY A 26 -20.80 -8.87 -4.01
C GLY A 26 -20.53 -7.43 -3.51
N PRO A 27 -20.34 -7.23 -2.20
CA PRO A 27 -20.03 -5.92 -1.60
C PRO A 27 -18.64 -5.45 -2.05
N CYS A 28 -18.60 -4.77 -3.19
CA CYS A 28 -17.38 -4.25 -3.76
C CYS A 28 -16.95 -2.98 -3.04
N PRO A 29 -15.64 -2.78 -2.79
CA PRO A 29 -15.15 -1.50 -2.30
C PRO A 29 -15.55 -0.35 -3.25
N PRO A 30 -16.06 0.79 -2.71
CA PRO A 30 -16.15 2.04 -3.44
C PRO A 30 -14.84 2.44 -4.14
N ALA A 31 -14.96 3.27 -5.19
CA ALA A 31 -13.81 3.83 -5.90
C ALA A 31 -12.91 4.59 -4.90
N ARG A 32 -11.60 4.29 -4.92
CA ARG A 32 -10.67 4.78 -3.89
C ARG A 32 -9.23 4.94 -4.37
N ASP A 33 -8.48 5.86 -3.74
CA ASP A 33 -7.02 6.03 -3.90
C ASP A 33 -6.29 5.81 -2.56
N GLY A 34 -4.98 5.52 -2.60
CA GLY A 34 -4.13 5.42 -1.41
C GLY A 34 -4.40 4.22 -0.49
N HIS A 35 -5.16 3.23 -0.96
CA HIS A 35 -5.39 1.96 -0.26
C HIS A 35 -4.16 1.03 -0.34
N SER A 36 -4.07 0.06 0.57
CA SER A 36 -3.18 -1.09 0.41
C SER A 36 -3.96 -2.29 -0.11
N ALA A 37 -3.30 -3.10 -0.95
CA ALA A 37 -3.83 -4.35 -1.48
C ALA A 37 -2.77 -5.44 -1.39
N ILE A 38 -3.13 -6.60 -0.85
CA ILE A 38 -2.22 -7.72 -0.63
C ILE A 38 -2.88 -9.02 -1.07
N VAL A 39 -2.13 -9.91 -1.72
CA VAL A 39 -2.61 -11.25 -2.08
C VAL A 39 -2.03 -12.29 -1.11
N VAL A 40 -2.90 -13.08 -0.47
CA VAL A 40 -2.54 -14.24 0.36
C VAL A 40 -3.19 -15.48 -0.24
N GLY A 41 -2.36 -16.39 -0.76
CA GLY A 41 -2.84 -17.55 -1.50
C GLY A 41 -3.64 -17.13 -2.73
N SER A 42 -4.93 -17.42 -2.74
CA SER A 42 -5.87 -17.05 -3.81
C SER A 42 -6.78 -15.89 -3.39
N VAL A 43 -6.49 -15.13 -2.35
CA VAL A 43 -7.38 -14.07 -1.89
C VAL A 43 -6.62 -12.74 -1.86
N MET A 44 -7.17 -11.70 -2.51
CA MET A 44 -6.69 -10.34 -2.40
C MET A 44 -7.46 -9.62 -1.29
N TYR A 45 -6.76 -9.02 -0.34
CA TYR A 45 -7.28 -8.18 0.72
C TYR A 45 -6.99 -6.72 0.40
N VAL A 46 -7.99 -5.84 0.57
CA VAL A 46 -7.87 -4.39 0.38
C VAL A 46 -8.28 -3.69 1.67
N PHE A 47 -7.45 -2.75 2.12
CA PHE A 47 -7.70 -1.96 3.33
C PHE A 47 -7.40 -0.48 3.12
N GLY A 48 -8.23 0.38 3.72
CA GLY A 48 -8.06 1.81 3.72
C GLY A 48 -8.33 2.50 2.39
N GLY A 49 -7.75 3.69 2.25
CA GLY A 49 -7.88 4.56 1.09
C GLY A 49 -8.99 5.60 1.21
N PHE A 50 -8.87 6.65 0.42
CA PHE A 50 -9.84 7.74 0.25
C PHE A 50 -10.88 7.36 -0.79
N GLU A 51 -12.15 7.44 -0.45
CA GLU A 51 -13.33 7.21 -1.29
C GLU A 51 -13.82 8.55 -1.88
N GLU A 52 -14.11 8.59 -3.19
CA GLU A 52 -14.64 9.81 -3.83
C GLU A 52 -16.07 10.13 -3.35
N GLU A 53 -16.32 11.39 -2.98
CA GLU A 53 -17.56 11.92 -2.37
C GLU A 53 -18.87 11.61 -3.13
N SER A 54 -18.81 11.30 -4.42
CA SER A 54 -19.99 11.13 -5.29
C SER A 54 -20.91 9.93 -4.96
N GLN A 55 -20.61 9.14 -3.92
CA GLN A 55 -21.37 7.95 -3.53
C GLN A 55 -22.06 8.00 -2.15
N ARG A 56 -22.13 9.15 -1.46
CA ARG A 56 -22.80 9.23 -0.15
C ARG A 56 -23.97 10.22 -0.14
N PHE A 57 -25.19 9.69 -0.22
CA PHE A 57 -26.37 10.35 0.34
C PHE A 57 -26.36 10.07 1.84
N GLY A 58 -26.13 11.09 2.67
CA GLY A 58 -26.17 10.95 4.13
C GLY A 58 -27.57 10.61 4.65
N PHE A 59 -27.64 10.04 5.85
CA PHE A 59 -28.88 10.06 6.63
C PHE A 59 -29.19 11.52 6.98
N PHE A 60 -30.37 11.99 6.56
CA PHE A 60 -30.93 13.26 7.01
C PHE A 60 -31.61 13.00 8.35
N ASP A 61 -31.10 13.58 9.44
CA ASP A 61 -31.84 13.65 10.70
C ASP A 61 -32.67 14.94 10.69
N ASP A 62 -33.96 14.79 10.37
CA ASP A 62 -34.94 15.88 10.34
C ASP A 62 -35.06 16.60 11.70
N SER A 63 -34.62 15.99 12.80
CA SER A 63 -34.71 16.59 14.14
C SER A 63 -33.55 17.54 14.48
N LEU A 64 -32.40 17.42 13.79
CA LEU A 64 -31.18 18.18 14.10
C LEU A 64 -30.75 19.14 12.98
N ASN A 65 -31.31 19.05 11.77
CA ASN A 65 -30.91 19.89 10.63
C ASN A 65 -29.39 19.86 10.36
N LEU A 66 -28.73 18.75 10.67
CA LEU A 66 -27.28 18.55 10.54
C LEU A 66 -27.03 17.29 9.70
N ALA A 67 -26.39 17.47 8.55
CA ALA A 67 -25.80 16.37 7.79
C ALA A 67 -24.40 16.09 8.36
N PHE A 68 -24.19 14.90 8.93
CA PHE A 68 -22.84 14.46 9.29
C PHE A 68 -22.16 13.92 8.03
N PRO A 69 -21.03 14.50 7.57
CA PRO A 69 -20.24 13.87 6.52
C PRO A 69 -19.70 12.55 7.08
N LEU A 70 -20.08 11.44 6.45
CA LEU A 70 -19.46 10.15 6.75
C LEU A 70 -17.98 10.22 6.28
N SER A 71 -17.03 9.70 7.07
CA SER A 71 -15.57 9.66 6.80
C SER A 71 -15.22 9.24 5.37
N THR A 72 -14.56 10.10 4.59
CA THR A 72 -14.16 9.80 3.20
C THR A 72 -13.12 8.69 3.14
N PHE A 73 -12.48 8.34 4.25
CA PHE A 73 -11.52 7.24 4.31
C PHE A 73 -12.20 5.95 4.75
N SER A 74 -11.82 4.84 4.12
CA SER A 74 -12.36 3.53 4.45
C SER A 74 -11.67 2.96 5.68
N ARG A 75 -12.43 2.45 6.66
CA ARG A 75 -11.90 1.52 7.68
C ARG A 75 -12.05 0.08 7.27
N GLU A 76 -12.66 -0.17 6.11
CA GLU A 76 -13.13 -1.49 5.75
C GLU A 76 -12.02 -2.38 5.19
N THR A 77 -12.09 -3.66 5.55
CA THR A 77 -11.25 -4.71 4.96
C THR A 77 -12.11 -5.53 4.02
N TYR A 78 -11.76 -5.47 2.75
CA TYR A 78 -12.40 -6.20 1.68
C TYR A 78 -11.53 -7.39 1.28
N ALA A 79 -12.15 -8.53 0.99
CA ALA A 79 -11.47 -9.70 0.46
C ALA A 79 -12.04 -10.08 -0.91
N PHE A 80 -11.19 -10.61 -1.79
CA PHE A 80 -11.49 -10.96 -3.16
C PHE A 80 -10.90 -12.33 -3.48
N ASP A 81 -11.73 -13.32 -3.78
CA ASP A 81 -11.27 -14.71 -3.93
C ASP A 81 -11.10 -15.16 -5.40
N PHE A 82 -9.85 -15.40 -5.79
CA PHE A 82 -9.42 -16.00 -7.06
C PHE A 82 -9.71 -17.51 -7.17
N LYS A 83 -10.26 -18.22 -6.16
CA LYS A 83 -10.62 -19.66 -6.28
C LYS A 83 -12.04 -19.93 -6.76
N THR A 84 -12.93 -18.94 -6.74
CA THR A 84 -14.30 -19.08 -7.29
C THR A 84 -14.33 -19.23 -8.83
N LEU A 85 -13.16 -19.36 -9.46
CA LEU A 85 -12.92 -19.64 -10.87
C LEU A 85 -13.33 -21.08 -11.23
N GLN A 86 -14.60 -21.30 -11.58
CA GLN A 86 -15.01 -22.54 -12.26
C GLN A 86 -14.28 -22.65 -13.61
N TRP A 87 -13.49 -23.71 -13.79
CA TRP A 87 -12.83 -24.05 -15.04
C TRP A 87 -13.69 -25.00 -15.89
N SER A 88 -13.91 -24.65 -17.15
CA SER A 88 -14.06 -25.63 -18.24
C SER A 88 -13.33 -25.12 -19.49
N GLU A 89 -12.38 -25.95 -19.95
CA GLU A 89 -11.54 -25.93 -21.16
C GLU A 89 -10.89 -24.61 -21.66
N VAL A 90 -9.57 -24.69 -21.85
CA VAL A 90 -8.57 -23.68 -22.26
C VAL A 90 -9.08 -22.61 -23.26
N ARG A 91 -9.73 -21.56 -22.75
CA ARG A 91 -9.71 -20.18 -23.30
C ARG A 91 -9.78 -19.19 -22.12
N THR A 92 -8.83 -18.28 -22.06
CA THR A 92 -8.53 -17.35 -20.97
C THR A 92 -9.61 -16.26 -20.80
N THR A 93 -10.78 -16.62 -20.25
CA THR A 93 -11.80 -15.62 -19.89
C THR A 93 -12.30 -15.86 -18.47
N VAL A 94 -11.79 -15.06 -17.53
CA VAL A 94 -12.35 -14.97 -16.17
C VAL A 94 -13.74 -14.34 -16.28
N LYS A 95 -14.80 -15.10 -15.97
CA LYS A 95 -16.19 -14.66 -16.19
C LYS A 95 -16.76 -13.78 -15.07
N SER A 96 -16.35 -13.98 -13.83
CA SER A 96 -16.81 -13.19 -12.69
C SER A 96 -15.86 -13.33 -11.50
N CYS A 97 -15.98 -12.39 -10.56
CA CYS A 97 -15.21 -12.40 -9.33
C CYS A 97 -16.02 -11.83 -8.15
N LYS A 98 -15.78 -12.32 -6.93
CA LYS A 98 -16.60 -12.00 -5.75
C LYS A 98 -15.79 -11.24 -4.69
N TRP A 99 -16.31 -10.10 -4.28
CA TRP A 99 -15.88 -9.36 -3.10
C TRP A 99 -16.70 -9.76 -1.86
N SER A 100 -16.09 -9.69 -0.69
CA SER A 100 -16.77 -9.81 0.61
C SER A 100 -16.20 -8.81 1.60
N LEU A 101 -17.06 -8.21 2.42
CA LEU A 101 -16.65 -7.50 3.62
C LEU A 101 -16.17 -8.53 4.65
N VAL A 102 -14.98 -8.35 5.20
CA VAL A 102 -14.43 -9.25 6.22
C VAL A 102 -14.95 -8.82 7.59
N GLU A 103 -15.53 -9.77 8.33
CA GLU A 103 -15.86 -9.60 9.76
C GLU A 103 -14.58 -9.33 10.54
N ARG A 104 -14.63 -8.35 11.44
CA ARG A 104 -13.44 -7.83 12.12
C ARG A 104 -13.68 -7.70 13.60
N TYR A 105 -12.72 -8.17 14.38
CA TYR A 105 -12.72 -8.06 15.83
C TYR A 105 -11.45 -7.36 16.31
N GLY A 106 -11.47 -6.83 17.53
CA GLY A 106 -10.33 -6.15 18.14
C GLY A 106 -10.13 -4.70 17.64
N PRO A 107 -9.07 -4.02 18.11
CA PRO A 107 -8.82 -2.62 17.81
C PRO A 107 -8.35 -2.43 16.35
N CYS A 108 -9.31 -2.20 15.46
CA CYS A 108 -9.06 -1.86 14.06
C CYS A 108 -8.30 -0.52 13.97
N PRO A 109 -7.32 -0.38 13.04
CA PRO A 109 -6.70 0.91 12.78
C PRO A 109 -7.74 1.98 12.39
N PRO A 110 -7.54 3.24 12.82
CA PRO A 110 -8.27 4.38 12.28
C PRO A 110 -8.26 4.45 10.75
N ALA A 111 -9.30 5.07 10.18
CA ALA A 111 -9.44 5.30 8.73
C ALA A 111 -8.23 6.05 8.20
N ARG A 112 -7.57 5.51 7.17
CA ARG A 112 -6.27 6.01 6.70
C ARG A 112 -6.01 5.77 5.22
N ASP A 113 -5.20 6.64 4.61
CA ASP A 113 -4.62 6.46 3.29
C ASP A 113 -3.07 6.55 3.34
N GLY A 114 -2.41 6.15 2.25
CA GLY A 114 -0.95 6.26 2.13
C GLY A 114 -0.15 5.39 3.14
N HIS A 115 -0.82 4.45 3.82
CA HIS A 115 -0.16 3.47 4.67
C HIS A 115 0.49 2.38 3.82
N SER A 116 1.45 1.66 4.39
CA SER A 116 1.99 0.45 3.78
C SER A 116 1.53 -0.78 4.53
N ALA A 117 1.50 -1.92 3.82
CA ALA A 117 1.17 -3.20 4.41
C ALA A 117 2.12 -4.29 3.90
N ILE A 118 2.46 -5.24 4.76
CA ILE A 118 3.21 -6.46 4.40
C ILE A 118 2.53 -7.70 5.01
N VAL A 119 2.85 -8.89 4.51
CA VAL A 119 2.43 -10.15 5.13
C VAL A 119 3.64 -10.99 5.49
N VAL A 120 3.63 -11.51 6.72
CA VAL A 120 4.56 -12.54 7.19
C VAL A 120 3.75 -13.65 7.85
N GLY A 121 3.91 -14.88 7.35
CA GLY A 121 3.09 -15.99 7.78
C GLY A 121 1.60 -15.75 7.51
N SER A 122 0.77 -15.86 8.55
CA SER A 122 -0.68 -15.59 8.48
C SER A 122 -1.08 -14.22 9.02
N VAL A 123 -0.15 -13.29 9.13
CA VAL A 123 -0.40 -11.96 9.71
C VAL A 123 -0.03 -10.88 8.70
N MET A 124 -0.96 -9.96 8.48
CA MET A 124 -0.71 -8.70 7.78
C MET A 124 -0.33 -7.62 8.78
N TYR A 125 0.75 -6.90 8.51
CA TYR A 125 1.17 -5.75 9.30
C TYR A 125 0.95 -4.47 8.50
N VAL A 126 0.25 -3.51 9.09
CA VAL A 126 -0.02 -2.18 8.53
C VAL A 126 0.77 -1.14 9.32
N PHE A 127 1.46 -0.24 8.64
CA PHE A 127 2.24 0.83 9.26
C PHE A 127 1.94 2.20 8.65
N GLY A 128 1.81 3.19 9.53
CA GLY A 128 1.69 4.61 9.16
C GLY A 128 0.40 4.96 8.41
N GLY A 129 0.50 5.94 7.52
CA GLY A 129 -0.60 6.55 6.78
C GLY A 129 -1.05 7.89 7.36
N PHE A 130 -1.92 8.61 6.65
CA PHE A 130 -2.60 9.79 7.16
C PHE A 130 -3.99 9.39 7.67
N GLU A 131 -4.32 9.77 8.90
CA GLU A 131 -5.59 9.45 9.56
C GLU A 131 -6.58 10.60 9.38
N GLU A 132 -7.79 10.31 8.87
CA GLU A 132 -8.78 11.35 8.58
C GLU A 132 -9.36 11.97 9.85
N GLU A 133 -9.83 11.16 10.80
CA GLU A 133 -10.54 11.70 11.98
C GLU A 133 -9.64 12.56 12.86
N SER A 134 -8.37 12.17 13.01
CA SER A 134 -7.37 12.85 13.81
C SER A 134 -6.54 13.85 13.02
N GLN A 135 -6.72 13.92 11.69
CA GLN A 135 -5.99 14.79 10.76
C GLN A 135 -4.46 14.76 10.97
N ARG A 136 -3.92 13.56 11.18
CA ARG A 136 -2.50 13.38 11.52
C ARG A 136 -1.84 12.27 10.71
N PHE A 137 -0.56 12.41 10.50
CA PHE A 137 0.29 11.29 10.11
C PHE A 137 0.40 10.30 11.28
N SER A 138 0.19 9.02 10.99
CA SER A 138 0.33 7.92 11.94
C SER A 138 1.75 7.39 11.93
N ARG A 139 2.19 6.87 13.08
CA ARG A 139 3.39 6.02 13.23
C ARG A 139 3.06 4.67 13.88
N GLU A 140 1.78 4.37 14.01
CA GLU A 140 1.32 3.17 14.70
C GLU A 140 1.43 1.97 13.77
N THR A 141 1.61 0.79 14.37
CA THR A 141 1.66 -0.49 13.67
C THR A 141 0.50 -1.35 14.13
N TYR A 142 -0.24 -1.90 13.18
CA TYR A 142 -1.35 -2.80 13.45
C TYR A 142 -1.11 -4.14 12.77
N ALA A 143 -1.61 -5.20 13.38
CA ALA A 143 -1.56 -6.55 12.85
C ALA A 143 -2.98 -7.07 12.64
N PHE A 144 -3.21 -7.72 11.50
CA PHE A 144 -4.42 -8.47 11.20
C PHE A 144 -4.06 -9.94 11.01
N ASP A 145 -4.57 -10.82 11.87
CA ASP A 145 -4.38 -12.26 11.75
C ASP A 145 -5.48 -12.85 10.85
N PHE A 146 -5.07 -13.41 9.71
CA PHE A 146 -6.00 -13.99 8.74
C PHE A 146 -6.72 -15.25 9.23
N LYS A 147 -6.21 -15.93 10.27
CA LYS A 147 -6.84 -17.13 10.84
C LYS A 147 -7.95 -16.78 11.82
N THR A 148 -7.73 -15.74 12.62
CA THR A 148 -8.68 -15.34 13.68
C THR A 148 -9.55 -14.16 13.26
N LEU A 149 -9.22 -13.49 12.16
CA LEU A 149 -9.85 -12.26 11.67
C LEU A 149 -9.81 -11.12 12.70
N GLN A 150 -8.77 -11.11 13.53
CA GLN A 150 -8.58 -10.13 14.59
C GLN A 150 -7.54 -9.08 14.21
N TRP A 151 -7.92 -7.83 14.40
CA TRP A 151 -7.00 -6.71 14.46
C TRP A 151 -6.41 -6.57 15.87
N SER A 152 -5.15 -6.18 15.93
CA SER A 152 -4.47 -5.79 17.16
C SER A 152 -3.48 -4.67 16.89
N GLU A 153 -3.27 -3.79 17.86
CA GLU A 153 -2.18 -2.83 17.81
C GLU A 153 -0.88 -3.52 18.24
N VAL A 154 0.16 -3.41 17.42
CA VAL A 154 1.50 -3.92 17.75
C VAL A 154 2.24 -2.86 18.55
N ARG A 155 2.41 -3.10 19.85
CA ARG A 155 3.21 -2.23 20.71
C ARG A 155 4.68 -2.34 20.34
N THR A 156 5.19 -1.31 19.67
CA THR A 156 6.58 -1.29 19.20
C THR A 156 7.49 -0.49 20.13
N THR A 157 8.77 -0.86 20.16
CA THR A 157 9.82 -0.17 20.92
C THR A 157 11.04 0.13 20.03
N GLY A 158 12.08 0.77 20.57
CA GLY A 158 13.31 1.05 19.83
C GLY A 158 13.26 2.32 18.97
N ALA A 159 14.01 2.33 17.88
CA ALA A 159 14.26 3.50 17.04
C ALA A 159 13.15 3.74 16.01
N ALA A 160 11.93 3.95 16.49
CA ALA A 160 10.73 4.04 15.65
C ALA A 160 10.85 5.11 14.54
N PRO A 161 10.31 4.85 13.34
CA PRO A 161 10.08 5.88 12.33
C PRO A 161 9.24 7.05 12.88
N GLN A 162 9.51 8.26 12.39
CA GLN A 162 8.54 9.35 12.48
C GLN A 162 7.27 9.02 11.69
N TRP A 163 6.17 9.63 12.12
CA TRP A 163 4.86 9.57 11.46
C TRP A 163 4.95 9.91 9.97
N ARG A 164 4.29 9.13 9.12
CA ARG A 164 4.45 9.29 7.66
C ARG A 164 3.31 8.67 6.84
N ASP A 165 3.10 9.21 5.66
CA ASP A 165 2.26 8.63 4.60
C ASP A 165 3.06 8.43 3.30
N PHE A 166 2.46 7.71 2.33
CA PHE A 166 3.01 7.41 1.01
C PHE A 166 4.47 6.88 1.02
N HIS A 167 4.83 6.14 2.06
CA HIS A 167 6.06 5.36 2.15
C HIS A 167 5.83 3.96 1.54
N THR A 168 6.89 3.19 1.40
CA THR A 168 6.77 1.77 1.02
C THR A 168 7.27 0.87 2.13
N ALA A 169 6.81 -0.37 2.13
CA ALA A 169 7.33 -1.42 2.99
C ALA A 169 7.59 -2.72 2.23
N CYS A 170 8.55 -3.49 2.70
CA CYS A 170 8.93 -4.79 2.17
C CYS A 170 9.16 -5.80 3.30
N ALA A 171 8.71 -7.03 3.11
CA ALA A 171 8.99 -8.14 4.02
C ALA A 171 10.23 -8.91 3.54
N ILE A 172 11.26 -9.01 4.37
CA ILE A 172 12.41 -9.90 4.13
C ILE A 172 12.67 -10.69 5.40
N GLY A 173 12.43 -12.00 5.35
CA GLY A 173 12.39 -12.85 6.54
C GLY A 173 11.27 -12.41 7.48
N ASN A 174 11.57 -12.32 8.79
CA ASN A 174 10.62 -11.87 9.81
C ASN A 174 10.75 -10.37 10.14
N LYS A 175 11.12 -9.55 9.15
CA LYS A 175 11.36 -8.11 9.32
C LYS A 175 10.61 -7.30 8.28
N MET A 176 10.07 -6.16 8.72
CA MET A 176 9.46 -5.14 7.87
C MET A 176 10.45 -4.01 7.61
N TYR A 177 10.80 -3.77 6.37
CA TYR A 177 11.67 -2.67 5.93
C TYR A 177 10.80 -1.54 5.42
N VAL A 178 10.94 -0.33 5.99
CA VAL A 178 10.19 0.87 5.62
C VAL A 178 11.13 1.94 5.10
N PHE A 179 10.83 2.47 3.91
CA PHE A 179 11.62 3.54 3.30
C PHE A 179 10.73 4.66 2.77
N GLY A 180 11.26 5.89 2.82
CA GLY A 180 10.59 7.06 2.26
C GLY A 180 9.38 7.51 3.06
N GLY A 181 8.47 8.14 2.33
CA GLY A 181 7.25 8.75 2.82
C GLY A 181 7.37 10.25 3.01
N ARG A 182 6.21 10.88 3.10
CA ARG A 182 6.06 12.27 3.53
C ARG A 182 5.69 12.29 5.01
N SER A 183 6.31 13.23 5.71
CA SER A 183 6.10 13.57 7.11
C SER A 183 6.01 15.10 7.21
N ASP A 184 5.91 15.62 8.43
CA ASP A 184 5.97 17.06 8.69
C ASP A 184 7.02 17.36 9.76
N GLN A 185 7.79 18.44 9.55
CA GLN A 185 8.88 18.85 10.45
C GLN A 185 8.39 19.33 11.82
N LEU A 186 7.18 19.88 11.89
CA LEU A 186 6.66 20.54 13.10
C LEU A 186 5.94 19.55 14.03
N GLY A 187 5.49 18.41 13.53
CA GLY A 187 4.75 17.45 14.33
C GLY A 187 3.95 16.48 13.49
N GLN A 188 3.09 15.71 14.16
CA GLN A 188 2.23 14.71 13.51
C GLN A 188 1.11 15.31 12.66
N PHE A 189 0.84 16.61 12.77
CA PHE A 189 -0.21 17.31 12.03
C PHE A 189 0.38 17.98 10.80
N HIS A 190 -0.38 18.00 9.71
CA HIS A 190 0.07 18.59 8.45
C HIS A 190 0.21 20.12 8.56
N SER A 191 1.34 20.64 8.08
CA SER A 191 1.65 22.05 7.93
C SER A 191 2.25 22.32 6.54
N SER A 192 2.77 23.53 6.32
CA SER A 192 3.50 23.87 5.10
C SER A 192 4.95 23.34 5.06
N ARG A 193 5.40 22.62 6.10
CA ARG A 193 6.78 22.12 6.24
C ARG A 193 6.87 20.60 6.01
N ASP A 194 6.43 20.18 4.83
CA ASP A 194 6.60 18.80 4.36
C ASP A 194 8.08 18.35 4.46
N MET A 195 8.27 17.15 4.98
CA MET A 195 9.56 16.46 5.04
C MET A 195 9.49 15.12 4.34
N TYR A 196 10.54 14.74 3.63
CA TYR A 196 10.62 13.46 2.93
C TYR A 196 11.76 12.63 3.52
N CYS A 197 11.44 11.51 4.16
CA CYS A 197 12.42 10.72 4.91
C CYS A 197 13.33 9.93 3.96
N ASP A 198 14.64 9.97 4.16
CA ASP A 198 15.66 9.22 3.41
C ASP A 198 16.28 8.08 4.22
N ARG A 199 15.74 7.81 5.42
CA ARG A 199 16.25 6.80 6.35
C ARG A 199 15.45 5.50 6.23
N LEU A 200 16.16 4.40 6.08
CA LEU A 200 15.60 3.05 6.16
C LEU A 200 15.29 2.72 7.63
N LYS A 201 14.11 2.18 7.90
CA LYS A 201 13.69 1.69 9.22
C LYS A 201 13.31 0.22 9.12
N VAL A 202 13.65 -0.56 10.14
CA VAL A 202 13.41 -2.01 10.15
C VAL A 202 12.69 -2.40 11.42
N LEU A 203 11.49 -2.94 11.31
CA LEU A 203 10.79 -3.55 12.43
C LEU A 203 11.08 -5.04 12.44
N ASP A 204 11.65 -5.51 13.54
CA ASP A 204 11.70 -6.92 13.86
C ASP A 204 10.33 -7.38 14.38
N LEU A 205 9.67 -8.30 13.65
CA LEU A 205 8.28 -8.68 13.94
C LEU A 205 8.17 -9.70 15.07
N GLU A 206 9.27 -10.32 15.48
CA GLU A 206 9.30 -11.23 16.64
C GLU A 206 9.38 -10.43 17.95
N THR A 207 10.26 -9.43 17.96
CA THR A 207 10.54 -8.62 19.16
C THR A 207 9.76 -7.31 19.21
N ALA A 208 9.03 -6.97 18.14
CA ALA A 208 8.38 -5.68 17.94
C ALA A 208 9.32 -4.47 18.13
N GLN A 209 10.61 -4.63 17.82
CA GLN A 209 11.61 -3.57 17.96
C GLN A 209 11.95 -2.93 16.62
N TRP A 210 11.78 -1.61 16.55
CA TRP A 210 12.28 -0.80 15.45
C TRP A 210 13.78 -0.58 15.59
N GLN A 211 14.46 -0.68 14.46
CA GLN A 211 15.89 -0.45 14.31
C GLN A 211 16.13 0.50 13.14
N GLU A 212 17.18 1.30 13.25
CA GLU A 212 17.72 2.05 12.13
C GLU A 212 19.07 1.45 11.75
N PRO A 213 19.14 0.67 10.66
CA PRO A 213 20.39 0.07 10.24
C PRO A 213 21.40 1.13 9.85
N ASN A 214 22.67 0.88 10.17
CA ASN A 214 23.79 1.69 9.68
C ASN A 214 24.01 1.39 8.20
N VAL A 215 23.32 2.12 7.34
CA VAL A 215 23.34 1.91 5.90
C VAL A 215 24.56 2.57 5.24
N THR A 216 25.19 1.88 4.30
CA THR A 216 26.34 2.39 3.50
C THR A 216 25.97 2.47 2.01
N GLY A 217 26.88 3.00 1.18
CA GLY A 217 26.71 3.05 -0.28
C GLY A 217 25.82 4.20 -0.77
N ASP A 218 25.21 4.01 -1.95
CA ASP A 218 24.44 5.01 -2.68
C ASP A 218 23.03 5.12 -2.13
N ARG A 219 22.86 5.88 -1.03
CA ARG A 219 21.56 6.03 -0.39
C ARG A 219 20.58 6.80 -1.30
N PRO A 220 19.36 6.30 -1.50
CA PRO A 220 18.34 7.05 -2.22
C PRO A 220 17.94 8.32 -1.46
N SER A 221 17.62 9.38 -2.19
CA SER A 221 17.01 10.59 -1.62
C SER A 221 15.64 10.30 -1.00
N GLY A 222 15.24 11.14 -0.04
CA GLY A 222 13.89 11.11 0.54
C GLY A 222 12.83 11.29 -0.55
N ARG A 223 11.76 10.51 -0.48
CA ARG A 223 10.74 10.43 -1.55
C ARG A 223 9.44 9.85 -1.04
N ARG A 224 8.32 10.27 -1.63
CA ARG A 224 7.01 9.64 -1.43
C ARG A 224 6.49 8.96 -2.70
N SER A 225 5.51 8.09 -2.55
CA SER A 225 4.76 7.48 -3.65
C SER A 225 5.65 6.77 -4.70
N HIS A 226 6.78 6.23 -4.25
CA HIS A 226 7.63 5.31 -5.02
C HIS A 226 7.08 3.89 -4.91
N SER A 227 7.56 2.97 -5.73
CA SER A 227 7.33 1.54 -5.54
C SER A 227 8.52 0.89 -4.86
N ALA A 228 8.25 -0.17 -4.10
CA ALA A 228 9.28 -1.05 -3.58
C ALA A 228 8.85 -2.51 -3.70
N TRP A 229 9.82 -3.40 -3.88
CA TRP A 229 9.58 -4.84 -3.98
C TRP A 229 10.77 -5.63 -3.46
N THR A 230 10.54 -6.90 -3.20
CA THR A 230 11.61 -7.84 -2.82
C THR A 230 11.89 -8.82 -3.96
N TYR A 231 13.17 -9.06 -4.21
CA TYR A 231 13.61 -10.08 -5.16
C TYR A 231 14.91 -10.70 -4.67
N LYS A 232 14.97 -12.04 -4.58
CA LYS A 232 16.14 -12.80 -4.12
C LYS A 232 16.74 -12.28 -2.80
N GLY A 233 15.88 -11.99 -1.82
CA GLY A 233 16.28 -11.54 -0.49
C GLY A 233 16.77 -10.09 -0.40
N ARG A 234 16.64 -9.31 -1.48
CA ARG A 234 17.02 -7.89 -1.55
C ARG A 234 15.77 -7.03 -1.72
N MET A 235 15.85 -5.78 -1.25
CA MET A 235 14.80 -4.78 -1.45
C MET A 235 15.20 -3.89 -2.61
N TYR A 236 14.24 -3.51 -3.44
CA TYR A 236 14.43 -2.57 -4.53
C TYR A 236 13.45 -1.43 -4.40
N ILE A 237 13.82 -0.24 -4.87
CA ILE A 237 12.91 0.90 -4.98
C ILE A 237 13.05 1.58 -6.33
N PHE A 238 11.93 2.05 -6.88
CA PHE A 238 11.91 2.82 -8.12
C PHE A 238 10.99 4.03 -8.06
N GLY A 239 11.49 5.13 -8.60
CA GLY A 239 10.77 6.36 -8.81
C GLY A 239 10.34 7.06 -7.52
N GLY A 240 9.17 7.68 -7.56
CA GLY A 240 8.62 8.50 -6.49
C GLY A 240 8.65 9.99 -6.80
N TYR A 241 8.42 10.80 -5.78
CA TYR A 241 8.37 12.25 -5.89
C TYR A 241 8.96 12.94 -4.66
N LEU A 242 9.76 13.96 -4.92
CA LEU A 242 10.35 14.83 -3.91
C LEU A 242 9.74 16.22 -4.04
N GLY A 243 8.81 16.55 -3.15
CA GLY A 243 8.03 17.78 -3.24
C GLY A 243 8.81 19.06 -2.96
N THR A 244 9.89 18.99 -2.19
CA THR A 244 10.74 20.15 -1.88
C THR A 244 11.40 20.76 -3.12
N VAL A 245 11.60 19.97 -4.17
CA VAL A 245 12.13 20.42 -5.46
C VAL A 245 11.17 20.13 -6.63
N ASN A 246 9.91 19.80 -6.31
CA ASN A 246 8.87 19.46 -7.28
C ASN A 246 9.32 18.47 -8.37
N GLN A 247 9.99 17.38 -7.98
CA GLN A 247 10.64 16.47 -8.92
C GLN A 247 10.06 15.06 -8.87
N HIS A 248 9.66 14.53 -10.03
CA HIS A 248 9.45 13.10 -10.23
C HIS A 248 10.79 12.39 -10.37
N LEU A 249 10.93 11.25 -9.69
CA LEU A 249 12.14 10.45 -9.66
C LEU A 249 11.98 9.24 -10.57
N GLY A 250 13.08 8.77 -11.15
CA GLY A 250 13.14 7.60 -12.05
C GLY A 250 14.41 6.78 -11.84
N ASP A 251 15.06 6.93 -10.69
CA ASP A 251 16.22 6.16 -10.28
C ASP A 251 15.79 4.82 -9.64
N LEU A 252 16.60 3.80 -9.87
CA LEU A 252 16.44 2.44 -9.33
C LEU A 252 17.54 2.19 -8.31
N TYR A 253 17.17 1.68 -7.14
CA TYR A 253 18.14 1.24 -6.13
C TYR A 253 17.86 -0.18 -5.67
N GLU A 254 18.91 -0.84 -5.22
CA GLU A 254 18.91 -2.10 -4.52
C GLU A 254 19.47 -1.90 -3.11
N TYR A 255 18.84 -2.52 -2.13
CA TYR A 255 19.32 -2.65 -0.77
C TYR A 255 19.61 -4.11 -0.44
N ASP A 256 20.83 -4.36 0.01
CA ASP A 256 21.27 -5.64 0.55
C ASP A 256 21.19 -5.63 2.08
N PRO A 257 20.23 -6.36 2.68
CA PRO A 257 20.13 -6.44 4.14
C PRO A 257 21.29 -7.19 4.79
N ALA A 258 22.03 -8.04 4.06
CA ALA A 258 23.14 -8.81 4.62
C ALA A 258 24.37 -7.92 4.84
N THR A 259 24.59 -6.94 3.97
CA THR A 259 25.72 -6.00 4.05
C THR A 259 25.31 -4.59 4.50
N SER A 260 24.01 -4.35 4.72
CA SER A 260 23.47 -3.02 5.03
C SER A 260 23.94 -1.96 4.03
N ASN A 261 23.82 -2.26 2.73
CA ASN A 261 24.35 -1.42 1.65
C ASN A 261 23.27 -1.11 0.62
N TRP A 262 23.16 0.18 0.27
CA TRP A 262 22.40 0.63 -0.90
C TRP A 262 23.31 0.75 -2.11
N LYS A 263 22.80 0.35 -3.27
CA LYS A 263 23.47 0.51 -4.56
C LYS A 263 22.51 1.13 -5.56
N ARG A 264 22.94 2.18 -6.25
CA ARG A 264 22.20 2.70 -7.40
C ARG A 264 22.42 1.78 -8.59
N LEU A 265 21.33 1.40 -9.24
CA LEU A 265 21.38 0.53 -10.41
C LEU A 265 21.23 1.34 -11.70
N HIS A 266 21.92 0.87 -12.73
CA HIS A 266 21.87 1.42 -14.09
C HIS A 266 21.54 0.31 -15.09
N PRO A 267 20.27 -0.14 -15.15
CA PRO A 267 19.84 -1.11 -16.15
C PRO A 267 20.11 -0.57 -17.57
N TYR A 268 20.41 -1.46 -18.50
CA TYR A 268 20.54 -1.13 -19.92
C TYR A 268 19.16 -1.02 -20.58
N GLY A 269 19.09 -0.30 -21.70
CA GLY A 269 17.86 -0.09 -22.47
C GLY A 269 17.05 1.12 -22.01
N ASP A 270 15.83 1.23 -22.52
CA ASP A 270 14.94 2.35 -22.23
C ASP A 270 14.33 2.20 -20.84
N ALA A 271 14.76 3.07 -19.93
CA ALA A 271 14.18 3.13 -18.59
C ALA A 271 12.76 3.73 -18.63
N PRO A 272 11.85 3.29 -17.74
CA PRO A 272 10.59 4.01 -17.56
C PRO A 272 10.85 5.46 -17.17
N SER A 273 10.03 6.37 -17.68
CA SER A 273 10.10 7.78 -17.28
C SER A 273 9.94 7.95 -15.76
N PRO A 274 10.57 8.98 -15.18
CA PRO A 274 10.34 9.38 -13.79
C PRO A 274 8.86 9.50 -13.48
N ARG A 275 8.42 8.96 -12.34
CA ARG A 275 6.99 8.85 -12.01
C ARG A 275 6.72 8.56 -10.54
N ARG A 276 5.49 8.83 -10.09
CA ARG A 276 4.98 8.51 -8.75
C ARG A 276 3.60 7.84 -8.81
N ARG A 277 3.15 7.24 -7.71
CA ARG A 277 1.84 6.57 -7.60
C ARG A 277 1.62 5.46 -8.64
N HIS A 278 2.70 4.85 -9.10
CA HIS A 278 2.66 3.65 -9.94
C HIS A 278 2.67 2.42 -9.04
N CYS A 279 2.23 1.28 -9.57
CA CYS A 279 2.36 -0.02 -8.90
C CYS A 279 3.36 -0.91 -9.64
N THR A 280 3.99 -1.81 -8.91
CA THR A 280 4.91 -2.81 -9.46
C THR A 280 4.57 -4.19 -8.95
N VAL A 281 4.71 -5.20 -9.80
CA VAL A 281 4.55 -6.61 -9.42
C VAL A 281 5.65 -7.45 -10.06
N ILE A 282 6.20 -8.38 -9.30
CA ILE A 282 7.10 -9.39 -9.83
C ILE A 282 6.29 -10.61 -10.24
N VAL A 283 6.49 -11.05 -11.48
CA VAL A 283 6.05 -12.36 -11.93
C VAL A 283 7.27 -13.09 -12.48
N ASN A 284 7.58 -14.24 -11.88
CA ASN A 284 8.79 -15.01 -12.17
C ASN A 284 10.05 -14.15 -11.97
N ASN A 285 10.78 -13.88 -13.05
CA ASN A 285 12.00 -13.06 -13.06
C ASN A 285 11.82 -11.71 -13.77
N ARG A 286 10.58 -11.22 -13.87
CA ARG A 286 10.25 -9.95 -14.54
C ARG A 286 9.45 -9.04 -13.61
N LEU A 287 9.83 -7.77 -13.60
CA LEU A 287 9.10 -6.70 -12.94
C LEU A 287 8.16 -6.07 -13.96
N PHE A 288 6.89 -5.95 -13.62
CA PHE A 288 5.90 -5.18 -14.37
C PHE A 288 5.57 -3.91 -13.61
N LEU A 289 5.55 -2.78 -14.31
CA LEU A 289 5.22 -1.46 -13.76
C LEU A 289 3.96 -0.94 -14.46
N PHE A 290 2.99 -0.44 -13.69
CA PHE A 290 1.75 0.09 -14.24
C PHE A 290 1.40 1.46 -13.67
N GLY A 291 0.87 2.33 -14.55
CA GLY A 291 0.30 3.62 -14.19
C GLY A 291 1.29 4.62 -13.60
N GLY A 292 0.76 5.47 -12.72
CA GLY A 292 1.44 6.61 -12.12
C GLY A 292 1.33 7.91 -12.91
N THR A 293 1.73 9.01 -12.27
CA THR A 293 1.85 10.34 -12.88
C THR A 293 3.32 10.68 -13.13
N MET A 294 3.59 11.40 -14.22
CA MET A 294 4.91 11.84 -14.69
C MET A 294 5.03 13.36 -14.60
#